data_AF-U5HH60-F1
#
_entry.id   AF-U5HH60-F1
#
_cell.length_a   1.000
_cell.length_b   1.000
_cell.length_c   1.000
_cell.angle_alpha   90.00
_cell.angle_beta   90.00
_cell.angle_gamma   90.00
#
_symmetry.space_group_name_H-M   'P 1'
#
loop_
_entity.id
_entity.type
_entity.pdbx_description
1 polymer ?
#
loop_
_entity_poly.entity_id
_entity_poly.type
_entity_poly.pdbx_seq_one_letter_code
_entity_poly.pdbx_strand_id
1 'polypeptide(L)'
;MAANAQSSRPIIGLIGMGEMGKMYAEALSKAGGSTIHVCDLPSKYDQLVEYCKGKPGLVPMVDGHHVSRSSDFIVYSVEAEYLDAVVKQYGPSTKMGAIVAGQTSVKAPERAAFDKHLPSDVKIVSIHSLHGPTVSPEGQALIIIQHRASQAEVRIVEQILAPLKSRYVHLTYDEHDEVTANTQAVTHAAFLTMGTAWRCMQSFPWETGRYIGGIEVVKINIALRIYAAKWHVYAGLAILNPTAKKQIKQYAQSVSELFKLMIIGKEDELRERVFAARDYVFTRDADGNSPAPILLSDKALDKFEIGAPEASPAPRANSHLSLLAMVDCWHALKIRPFDHLAIGATPVFRFWIGVAEYLFRSEERLEHAIHSAVNDITHRSDDAEFLVAARGWSECVGYGNFEAYRLRFEETAKFFEPRFEESRKQNAAMFKFLAEEPVRAAQGKVEPSS
;
A
#
# COMPACT_ATOMS: atom_id res chain seq x y z
N MET A 1 11.02 -30.41 46.01
CA MET A 1 10.23 -31.01 44.93
C MET A 1 10.27 -30.07 43.74
N ALA A 2 11.18 -30.31 42.79
CA ALA A 2 11.25 -29.54 41.55
C ALA A 2 10.19 -30.11 40.60
N ALA A 3 9.08 -29.40 40.45
CA ALA A 3 8.09 -29.74 39.44
C ALA A 3 8.68 -29.45 38.07
N ASN A 4 8.90 -30.52 37.30
CA ASN A 4 9.11 -30.50 35.86
C ASN A 4 7.86 -29.88 35.20
N ALA A 5 7.82 -28.56 35.08
CA ALA A 5 6.90 -27.91 34.16
C ALA A 5 7.55 -27.99 32.77
N GLN A 6 7.25 -29.07 32.03
CA GLN A 6 7.32 -28.99 30.58
C GLN A 6 6.39 -27.84 30.17
N SER A 7 6.96 -26.68 29.91
CA SER A 7 6.27 -25.52 29.35
C SER A 7 5.63 -25.97 28.04
N SER A 8 4.35 -26.33 28.08
CA SER A 8 3.56 -26.61 26.88
C SER A 8 3.64 -25.37 25.98
N ARG A 9 4.10 -25.55 24.73
CA ARG A 9 4.16 -24.46 23.76
C ARG A 9 2.75 -23.86 23.57
N PRO A 10 2.63 -22.54 23.38
CA PRO A 10 1.34 -21.87 23.27
C PRO A 10 0.54 -22.40 22.07
N ILE A 11 -0.76 -22.58 22.25
CA ILE A 11 -1.70 -22.92 21.19
C ILE A 11 -1.98 -21.66 20.37
N ILE A 12 -1.81 -21.76 19.06
CA ILE A 12 -2.03 -20.65 18.13
C ILE A 12 -3.43 -20.81 17.52
N GLY A 13 -4.16 -19.72 17.37
CA GLY A 13 -5.48 -19.67 16.74
C GLY A 13 -5.46 -18.76 15.52
N LEU A 14 -5.92 -19.23 14.37
CA LEU A 14 -6.07 -18.43 13.15
C LEU A 14 -7.54 -18.40 12.74
N ILE A 15 -8.14 -17.21 12.76
CA ILE A 15 -9.53 -16.98 12.35
C ILE A 15 -9.51 -16.30 10.99
N GLY A 16 -9.94 -17.02 9.96
CA GLY A 16 -9.85 -16.60 8.55
C GLY A 16 -8.71 -17.31 7.83
N MET A 17 -9.05 -18.25 6.96
CA MET A 17 -8.12 -19.10 6.19
C MET A 17 -8.14 -18.73 4.69
N GLY A 18 -8.21 -17.42 4.43
CA GLY A 18 -7.86 -16.82 3.15
C GLY A 18 -6.36 -16.97 2.82
N GLU A 19 -5.90 -16.25 1.80
CA GLU A 19 -4.52 -16.37 1.31
C GLU A 19 -3.48 -16.05 2.41
N MET A 20 -3.70 -14.97 3.18
CA MET A 20 -2.79 -14.59 4.29
C MET A 20 -2.86 -15.56 5.48
N GLY A 21 -4.07 -16.00 5.88
CA GLY A 21 -4.23 -16.97 6.97
C GLY A 21 -3.54 -18.30 6.67
N LYS A 22 -3.68 -18.79 5.43
CA LYS A 22 -2.97 -19.99 4.95
C LYS A 22 -1.45 -19.82 4.96
N MET A 23 -0.93 -18.67 4.55
CA MET A 23 0.50 -18.38 4.59
C MET A 23 1.07 -18.48 6.02
N TYR A 24 0.38 -17.88 7.01
CA TYR A 24 0.75 -17.99 8.42
C TYR A 24 0.66 -19.45 8.92
N ALA A 25 -0.44 -20.14 8.62
CA ALA A 25 -0.65 -21.52 9.03
C ALA A 25 0.47 -22.43 8.50
N GLU A 26 0.87 -22.28 7.25
CA GLU A 26 1.93 -23.08 6.63
C GLU A 26 3.30 -22.80 7.21
N ALA A 27 3.66 -21.53 7.42
CA ALA A 27 4.94 -21.17 8.01
C ALA A 27 5.09 -21.73 9.44
N LEU A 28 4.05 -21.58 10.26
CA LEU A 28 4.02 -22.07 11.63
C LEU A 28 3.97 -23.61 11.71
N SER A 29 3.22 -24.25 10.81
CA SER A 29 3.17 -25.72 10.68
C SER A 29 4.54 -26.33 10.37
N LYS A 30 5.24 -25.75 9.40
CA LYS A 30 6.57 -26.20 8.97
C LYS A 30 7.62 -26.05 10.07
N ALA A 31 7.51 -25.02 10.90
CA ALA A 31 8.39 -24.81 12.05
C ALA A 31 8.22 -25.91 13.11
N GLY A 32 7.00 -26.45 13.23
CA GLY A 32 6.67 -27.58 14.08
C GLY A 32 6.59 -27.26 15.57
N GLY A 33 5.87 -28.11 16.30
CA GLY A 33 5.82 -28.16 17.76
C GLY A 33 4.82 -27.23 18.45
N SER A 34 4.08 -26.39 17.73
CA SER A 34 2.88 -25.72 18.26
C SER A 34 1.62 -26.37 17.70
N THR A 35 0.55 -26.39 18.50
CA THR A 35 -0.80 -26.73 18.00
C THR A 35 -1.41 -25.47 17.41
N ILE A 36 -1.97 -25.55 16.21
CA ILE A 36 -2.48 -24.43 15.43
C ILE A 36 -3.95 -24.72 15.09
N HIS A 37 -4.85 -24.12 15.87
CA HIS A 37 -6.28 -24.16 15.63
C HIS A 37 -6.65 -23.19 14.52
N VAL A 38 -7.35 -23.67 13.50
CA VAL A 38 -7.71 -22.85 12.34
C VAL A 38 -9.21 -22.92 12.05
N CYS A 39 -9.83 -21.82 11.67
CA CYS A 39 -11.21 -21.81 11.18
C CYS A 39 -11.39 -20.83 10.01
N ASP A 40 -12.42 -21.05 9.21
CA ASP A 40 -12.93 -20.12 8.18
C ASP A 40 -14.46 -20.02 8.32
N LEU A 41 -15.13 -19.50 7.30
CA LEU A 41 -16.59 -19.55 7.20
C LEU A 41 -17.09 -20.99 7.38
N PRO A 42 -18.19 -21.22 8.12
CA PRO A 42 -18.73 -22.56 8.37
C PRO A 42 -19.00 -23.35 7.08
N SER A 43 -19.41 -22.67 6.01
CA SER A 43 -19.65 -23.27 4.69
C SER A 43 -18.39 -23.84 4.02
N LYS A 44 -17.19 -23.51 4.52
CA LYS A 44 -15.91 -24.01 4.01
C LYS A 44 -15.24 -25.02 4.95
N TYR A 45 -15.91 -25.46 6.01
CA TYR A 45 -15.31 -26.34 7.02
C TYR A 45 -14.74 -27.63 6.41
N ASP A 46 -15.49 -28.32 5.55
CA ASP A 46 -15.02 -29.57 4.93
C ASP A 46 -13.76 -29.35 4.07
N GLN A 47 -13.70 -28.22 3.35
CA GLN A 47 -12.52 -27.85 2.56
C GLN A 47 -11.31 -27.56 3.46
N LEU A 48 -11.55 -26.96 4.64
CA LEU A 48 -10.52 -26.68 5.61
C LEU A 48 -9.99 -27.97 6.25
N VAL A 49 -10.87 -28.93 6.56
CA VAL A 49 -10.48 -30.25 7.07
C VAL A 49 -9.56 -30.95 6.06
N GLU A 50 -9.92 -30.94 4.78
CA GLU A 50 -9.07 -31.49 3.72
C GLU A 50 -7.73 -30.75 3.62
N TYR A 51 -7.75 -29.41 3.68
CA TYR A 51 -6.53 -28.59 3.64
C TYR A 51 -5.55 -28.89 4.78
N CYS A 52 -6.05 -29.25 5.97
CA CYS A 52 -5.22 -29.57 7.14
C CYS A 52 -4.60 -30.97 7.09
N LYS A 53 -5.08 -31.89 6.25
CA LYS A 53 -4.53 -33.25 6.17
C LYS A 53 -3.05 -33.23 5.79
N GLY A 54 -2.26 -34.01 6.52
CA GLY A 54 -0.81 -34.12 6.30
C GLY A 54 0.01 -32.89 6.73
N LYS A 55 -0.60 -31.87 7.33
CA LYS A 55 0.10 -30.68 7.82
C LYS A 55 0.30 -30.76 9.34
N PRO A 56 1.54 -30.86 9.84
CA PRO A 56 1.81 -31.01 11.27
C PRO A 56 1.23 -29.86 12.09
N GLY A 57 0.55 -30.20 13.19
CA GLY A 57 0.04 -29.24 14.17
C GLY A 57 -1.23 -28.48 13.76
N LEU A 58 -1.68 -28.55 12.50
CA LEU A 58 -2.92 -27.90 12.06
C LEU A 58 -4.14 -28.69 12.49
N VAL A 59 -5.04 -28.03 13.22
CA VAL A 59 -6.29 -28.61 13.72
C VAL A 59 -7.46 -27.75 13.22
N PRO A 60 -8.31 -28.28 12.32
CA PRO A 60 -9.48 -27.55 11.83
C PRO A 60 -10.56 -27.49 12.91
N MET A 61 -11.00 -26.27 13.23
CA MET A 61 -12.09 -25.99 14.17
C MET A 61 -13.34 -25.57 13.40
N VAL A 62 -14.52 -25.88 13.94
CA VAL A 62 -15.80 -25.62 13.28
C VAL A 62 -16.11 -24.14 13.10
N ASP A 63 -15.65 -23.28 14.02
CA ASP A 63 -15.87 -21.84 13.99
C ASP A 63 -14.84 -21.08 14.84
N GLY A 64 -14.96 -19.75 14.85
CA GLY A 64 -14.11 -18.87 15.65
C GLY A 64 -14.35 -18.96 17.16
N HIS A 65 -15.51 -19.42 17.65
CA HIS A 65 -15.70 -19.61 19.09
C HIS A 65 -14.79 -20.71 19.63
N HIS A 66 -14.61 -21.77 18.85
CA HIS A 66 -13.77 -22.90 19.21
C HIS A 66 -12.29 -22.55 19.14
N VAL A 67 -11.87 -21.78 18.12
CA VAL A 67 -10.50 -21.22 18.06
C VAL A 67 -10.26 -20.30 19.26
N SER A 68 -11.10 -19.28 19.45
CA SER A 68 -10.90 -18.25 20.49
C SER A 68 -10.81 -18.82 21.91
N ARG A 69 -11.61 -19.84 22.26
CA ARG A 69 -11.63 -20.39 23.63
C ARG A 69 -10.47 -21.32 23.96
N SER A 70 -9.75 -21.81 22.95
CA SER A 70 -8.75 -22.88 23.11
C SER A 70 -7.34 -22.46 22.72
N SER A 71 -7.14 -21.24 22.23
CA SER A 71 -5.85 -20.70 21.81
C SER A 71 -5.29 -19.68 22.81
N ASP A 72 -3.97 -19.64 22.95
CA ASP A 72 -3.20 -18.69 23.77
C ASP A 72 -2.83 -17.42 22.99
N PHE A 73 -2.64 -17.54 21.67
CA PHE A 73 -2.42 -16.44 20.74
C PHE A 73 -3.36 -16.57 19.54
N ILE A 74 -4.20 -15.57 19.29
CA ILE A 74 -5.25 -15.60 18.27
C ILE A 74 -4.99 -14.50 17.24
N VAL A 75 -5.00 -14.85 15.95
CA VAL A 75 -4.86 -13.91 14.84
C VAL A 75 -6.15 -13.87 14.03
N TYR A 76 -6.78 -12.70 13.96
CA TYR A 76 -7.87 -12.41 13.03
C TYR A 76 -7.29 -12.02 11.66
N SER A 77 -7.41 -12.92 10.69
CA SER A 77 -6.95 -12.78 9.30
C SER A 77 -8.15 -12.74 8.35
N VAL A 78 -9.03 -11.77 8.59
CA VAL A 78 -10.26 -11.50 7.82
C VAL A 78 -10.18 -10.13 7.17
N GLU A 79 -11.02 -9.87 6.17
CA GLU A 79 -11.09 -8.56 5.54
C GLU A 79 -11.49 -7.48 6.56
N ALA A 80 -10.88 -6.30 6.45
CA ALA A 80 -11.08 -5.19 7.40
C ALA A 80 -12.56 -4.76 7.50
N GLU A 81 -13.33 -4.91 6.43
CA GLU A 81 -14.78 -4.64 6.39
C GLU A 81 -15.57 -5.55 7.34
N TYR A 82 -15.19 -6.83 7.45
CA TYR A 82 -15.92 -7.81 8.27
C TYR A 82 -15.38 -7.93 9.69
N LEU A 83 -14.24 -7.28 9.98
CA LEU A 83 -13.54 -7.46 11.26
C LEU A 83 -14.44 -7.12 12.47
N ASP A 84 -15.17 -5.99 12.47
CA ASP A 84 -16.05 -5.63 13.60
C ASP A 84 -17.09 -6.73 13.87
N ALA A 85 -17.73 -7.25 12.82
CA ALA A 85 -18.74 -8.30 12.94
C ALA A 85 -18.14 -9.62 13.46
N VAL A 86 -16.96 -10.00 12.94
CA VAL A 86 -16.27 -11.24 13.31
C VAL A 86 -15.75 -11.17 14.75
N VAL A 87 -15.18 -10.05 15.17
CA VAL A 87 -14.73 -9.85 16.56
C VAL A 87 -15.92 -9.75 17.50
N LYS A 88 -17.01 -9.09 17.12
CA LYS A 88 -18.26 -9.08 17.88
C LYS A 88 -18.78 -10.49 18.13
N GLN A 89 -18.70 -11.36 17.12
CA GLN A 89 -19.17 -12.74 17.23
C GLN A 89 -18.25 -13.60 18.08
N TYR A 90 -16.94 -13.63 17.79
CA TYR A 90 -16.01 -14.61 18.38
C TYR A 90 -15.17 -14.06 19.53
N GLY A 91 -14.98 -12.74 19.60
CA GLY A 91 -14.16 -12.05 20.60
C GLY A 91 -14.56 -12.36 22.05
N PRO A 92 -15.86 -12.38 22.41
CA PRO A 92 -16.30 -12.74 23.77
C PRO A 92 -15.96 -14.17 24.21
N SER A 93 -15.63 -15.06 23.27
CA SER A 93 -15.21 -16.45 23.58
C SER A 93 -13.70 -16.58 23.81
N THR A 94 -12.94 -15.49 23.74
CA THR A 94 -11.48 -15.50 23.89
C THR A 94 -11.08 -16.04 25.27
N LYS A 95 -10.12 -16.97 25.27
CA LYS A 95 -9.52 -17.52 26.49
C LYS A 95 -8.97 -16.39 27.39
N MET A 96 -9.23 -16.49 28.69
CA MET A 96 -8.73 -15.49 29.67
C MET A 96 -7.20 -15.35 29.57
N GLY A 97 -6.73 -14.11 29.52
CA GLY A 97 -5.30 -13.79 29.42
C GLY A 97 -4.65 -14.08 28.06
N ALA A 98 -5.40 -14.56 27.06
CA ALA A 98 -4.86 -14.78 25.72
C ALA A 98 -4.42 -13.47 25.06
N ILE A 99 -3.50 -13.60 24.11
CA ILE A 99 -3.06 -12.49 23.26
C ILE A 99 -3.85 -12.53 21.96
N VAL A 100 -4.43 -11.40 21.57
CA VAL A 100 -5.18 -11.23 20.33
C VAL A 100 -4.44 -10.28 19.40
N ALA A 101 -4.35 -10.65 18.13
CA ALA A 101 -3.82 -9.85 17.05
C ALA A 101 -4.83 -9.77 15.92
N GLY A 102 -4.87 -8.63 15.23
CA GLY A 102 -5.41 -8.58 13.88
C GLY A 102 -4.29 -8.53 12.86
N GLN A 103 -4.54 -9.09 11.68
CA GLN A 103 -3.67 -9.05 10.51
C GLN A 103 -4.36 -8.29 9.36
N THR A 104 -4.99 -7.17 9.69
CA THR A 104 -5.67 -6.31 8.69
C THR A 104 -4.71 -5.30 8.08
N SER A 105 -5.05 -4.71 6.94
CA SER A 105 -4.20 -3.68 6.32
C SER A 105 -4.42 -2.26 6.84
N VAL A 106 -5.47 -2.04 7.63
CA VAL A 106 -5.82 -0.74 8.23
C VAL A 106 -6.17 -0.96 9.69
N LYS A 107 -5.57 -0.17 10.58
CA LYS A 107 -5.60 -0.47 12.00
C LYS A 107 -6.63 0.31 12.81
N ALA A 108 -7.05 1.49 12.38
CA ALA A 108 -8.12 2.23 13.03
C ALA A 108 -9.41 1.41 13.29
N PRO A 109 -10.00 0.71 12.28
CA PRO A 109 -11.18 -0.12 12.53
C PRO A 109 -10.87 -1.35 13.39
N GLU A 110 -9.65 -1.89 13.31
CA GLU A 110 -9.21 -3.00 14.13
C GLU A 110 -9.11 -2.63 15.61
N ARG A 111 -8.46 -1.51 15.93
CA ARG A 111 -8.42 -0.96 17.29
C ARG A 111 -9.83 -0.77 17.83
N ALA A 112 -10.73 -0.15 17.05
CA ALA A 112 -12.10 0.10 17.45
C ALA A 112 -12.89 -1.20 17.73
N ALA A 113 -12.76 -2.21 16.86
CA ALA A 113 -13.40 -3.50 17.05
C ALA A 113 -12.88 -4.23 18.30
N PHE A 114 -11.56 -4.21 18.50
CA PHE A 114 -10.93 -4.85 19.65
C PHE A 114 -11.29 -4.16 20.96
N ASP A 115 -11.24 -2.83 21.03
CA ASP A 115 -11.63 -2.07 22.23
C ASP A 115 -13.10 -2.27 22.61
N LYS A 116 -13.96 -2.43 21.60
CA LYS A 116 -15.41 -2.56 21.79
C LYS A 116 -15.85 -3.96 22.20
N HIS A 117 -15.25 -5.00 21.63
CA HIS A 117 -15.79 -6.37 21.71
C HIS A 117 -14.91 -7.37 22.44
N LEU A 118 -13.61 -7.10 22.63
CA LEU A 118 -12.73 -8.02 23.36
C LEU A 118 -12.83 -7.80 24.87
N PRO A 119 -12.92 -8.88 25.68
CA PRO A 119 -12.91 -8.80 27.14
C PRO A 119 -11.70 -8.03 27.71
N SER A 120 -11.84 -7.40 28.87
CA SER A 120 -10.79 -6.53 29.44
C SER A 120 -9.54 -7.29 29.92
N ASP A 121 -9.65 -8.59 30.14
CA ASP A 121 -8.60 -9.48 30.63
C ASP A 121 -7.72 -10.05 29.51
N VAL A 122 -8.06 -9.82 28.23
CA VAL A 122 -7.22 -10.23 27.08
C VAL A 122 -6.22 -9.14 26.71
N LYS A 123 -5.08 -9.57 26.19
CA LYS A 123 -3.96 -8.70 25.75
C LYS A 123 -4.03 -8.48 24.25
N ILE A 124 -3.65 -7.31 23.75
CA ILE A 124 -3.70 -7.02 22.31
C ILE A 124 -2.27 -6.71 21.81
N VAL A 125 -1.81 -7.52 20.87
CA VAL A 125 -0.52 -7.29 20.19
C VAL A 125 -0.76 -7.53 18.72
N SER A 126 -1.16 -6.48 18.02
CA SER A 126 -1.59 -6.56 16.62
C SER A 126 -0.40 -6.57 15.68
N ILE A 127 -0.62 -7.10 14.48
CA ILE A 127 0.45 -7.31 13.51
C ILE A 127 0.08 -6.79 12.13
N HIS A 128 1.08 -6.51 11.30
CA HIS A 128 0.86 -6.28 9.86
C HIS A 128 2.03 -6.79 9.01
N SER A 129 1.78 -7.77 8.14
CA SER A 129 2.76 -8.19 7.14
C SER A 129 2.71 -7.20 6.00
N LEU A 130 3.78 -6.43 5.77
CA LEU A 130 3.84 -5.46 4.67
C LEU A 130 4.21 -6.12 3.33
N HIS A 131 3.68 -7.32 3.10
CA HIS A 131 3.86 -8.08 1.86
C HIS A 131 2.60 -8.89 1.56
N GLY A 132 2.42 -9.25 0.28
CA GLY A 132 1.34 -10.12 -0.14
C GLY A 132 1.55 -11.59 0.27
N PRO A 133 0.49 -12.42 0.24
CA PRO A 133 0.53 -13.81 0.67
C PRO A 133 1.44 -14.72 -0.17
N THR A 134 1.76 -14.31 -1.40
CA THR A 134 2.62 -15.06 -2.33
C THR A 134 4.11 -14.70 -2.20
N VAL A 135 4.45 -13.74 -1.34
CA VAL A 135 5.82 -13.27 -1.12
C VAL A 135 6.37 -13.95 0.13
N SER A 136 7.62 -14.45 0.06
CA SER A 136 8.28 -15.00 1.24
C SER A 136 8.38 -13.95 2.35
N PRO A 137 8.01 -14.28 3.61
CA PRO A 137 8.08 -13.35 4.73
C PRO A 137 9.52 -13.06 5.20
N GLU A 138 10.50 -13.83 4.75
CA GLU A 138 11.90 -13.72 5.16
C GLU A 138 12.49 -12.35 4.78
N GLY A 139 13.00 -11.63 5.78
CA GLY A 139 13.53 -10.27 5.65
C GLY A 139 12.49 -9.18 5.39
N GLN A 140 11.23 -9.54 5.15
CA GLN A 140 10.14 -8.57 4.96
C GLN A 140 9.74 -7.92 6.28
N ALA A 141 9.21 -6.71 6.22
CA ALA A 141 8.75 -6.01 7.41
C ALA A 141 7.47 -6.66 7.97
N LEU A 142 7.49 -6.96 9.27
CA LEU A 142 6.32 -7.33 10.04
C LEU A 142 6.12 -6.28 11.14
N ILE A 143 5.05 -5.49 11.02
CA ILE A 143 4.70 -4.50 12.03
C ILE A 143 4.17 -5.22 13.27
N ILE A 144 4.62 -4.79 14.45
CA ILE A 144 4.12 -5.21 15.76
C ILE A 144 3.58 -3.97 16.48
N ILE A 145 2.34 -4.06 16.98
CA ILE A 145 1.64 -2.95 17.63
C ILE A 145 1.19 -3.40 19.02
N GLN A 146 1.81 -2.86 20.06
CA GLN A 146 1.44 -3.12 21.45
C GLN A 146 0.21 -2.28 21.84
N HIS A 147 -0.88 -2.94 22.26
CA HIS A 147 -2.09 -2.27 22.73
C HIS A 147 -2.70 -3.03 23.91
N ARG A 148 -2.94 -2.41 25.07
CA ARG A 148 -3.46 -3.14 26.26
C ARG A 148 -2.65 -4.42 26.61
N ALA A 149 -1.34 -4.38 26.39
CA ALA A 149 -0.40 -5.47 26.64
C ALA A 149 0.90 -4.92 27.23
N SER A 150 1.71 -5.75 27.88
CA SER A 150 3.05 -5.37 28.33
C SER A 150 4.12 -5.81 27.33
N GLN A 151 5.37 -5.38 27.55
CA GLN A 151 6.48 -5.82 26.72
C GLN A 151 6.72 -7.34 26.79
N ALA A 152 6.26 -8.01 27.86
CA ALA A 152 6.37 -9.45 27.96
C ALA A 152 5.53 -10.16 26.89
N GLU A 153 4.29 -9.73 26.68
CA GLU A 153 3.42 -10.28 25.64
C GLU A 153 3.94 -9.96 24.24
N VAL A 154 4.52 -8.77 24.02
CA VAL A 154 5.17 -8.42 22.75
C VAL A 154 6.28 -9.44 22.42
N ARG A 155 7.17 -9.73 23.38
CA ARG A 155 8.24 -10.73 23.20
C ARG A 155 7.71 -12.13 22.93
N ILE A 156 6.57 -12.51 23.55
CA ILE A 156 5.92 -13.80 23.29
C ILE A 156 5.46 -13.85 21.83
N VAL A 157 4.80 -12.79 21.33
CA VAL A 157 4.36 -12.72 19.93
C VAL A 157 5.54 -12.79 18.97
N GLU A 158 6.61 -12.03 19.22
CA GLU A 158 7.84 -12.10 18.43
C GLU A 158 8.43 -13.52 18.40
N GLN A 159 8.46 -14.24 19.54
CA GLN A 159 8.95 -15.61 19.59
C GLN A 159 8.05 -16.59 18.81
N ILE A 160 6.72 -16.43 18.91
CA ILE A 160 5.75 -17.24 18.16
C ILE A 160 5.91 -17.01 16.65
N LEU A 161 6.17 -15.76 16.24
CA LEU A 161 6.28 -15.36 14.83
C LEU A 161 7.71 -15.45 14.28
N ALA A 162 8.70 -15.83 15.09
CA ALA A 162 10.10 -16.02 14.67
C ALA A 162 10.28 -16.92 13.43
N PRO A 163 9.48 -17.99 13.22
CA PRO A 163 9.60 -18.82 12.02
C PRO A 163 9.33 -18.09 10.70
N LEU A 164 8.66 -16.94 10.72
CA LEU A 164 8.48 -16.11 9.53
C LEU A 164 9.79 -15.46 9.07
N LYS A 165 10.78 -15.34 9.97
CA LYS A 165 12.07 -14.65 9.73
C LYS A 165 11.90 -13.23 9.20
N SER A 166 10.80 -12.59 9.57
CA SER A 166 10.52 -11.21 9.22
C SER A 166 11.33 -10.25 10.08
N ARG A 167 11.58 -9.05 9.56
CA ARG A 167 12.15 -7.94 10.32
C ARG A 167 11.03 -7.24 11.10
N TYR A 168 11.08 -7.31 12.42
CA TYR A 168 10.09 -6.64 13.26
C TYR A 168 10.25 -5.12 13.24
N VAL A 169 9.13 -4.43 13.13
CA VAL A 169 9.04 -2.98 13.16
C VAL A 169 7.95 -2.63 14.16
N HIS A 170 8.29 -1.84 15.17
CA HIS A 170 7.35 -1.48 16.22
C HIS A 170 6.74 -0.12 15.88
N LEU A 171 5.41 -0.06 15.83
CA LEU A 171 4.64 1.16 15.60
C LEU A 171 3.43 1.17 16.53
N THR A 172 2.97 2.36 16.87
CA THR A 172 1.62 2.55 17.42
C THR A 172 0.57 2.37 16.32
N TYR A 173 -0.70 2.26 16.74
CA TYR A 173 -1.80 2.18 15.79
C TYR A 173 -1.92 3.40 14.88
N ASP A 174 -1.68 4.59 15.44
CA ASP A 174 -1.80 5.84 14.68
C ASP A 174 -0.60 6.04 13.73
N GLU A 175 0.63 5.73 14.18
CA GLU A 175 1.82 5.75 13.33
C GLU A 175 1.70 4.76 12.15
N HIS A 176 1.17 3.56 12.40
CA HIS A 176 0.93 2.59 11.33
C HIS A 176 0.01 3.15 10.24
N ASP A 177 -1.14 3.67 10.63
CA ASP A 177 -2.13 4.18 9.68
C ASP A 177 -1.61 5.45 8.97
N GLU A 178 -0.80 6.26 9.63
CA GLU A 178 -0.12 7.38 9.01
C GLU A 178 0.92 6.92 7.96
N VAL A 179 1.80 5.98 8.30
CA VAL A 179 2.83 5.44 7.39
C VAL A 179 2.19 4.79 6.17
N THR A 180 1.14 3.98 6.37
CA THR A 180 0.44 3.32 5.26
C THR A 180 -0.31 4.31 4.37
N ALA A 181 -0.93 5.33 4.95
CA ALA A 181 -1.54 6.41 4.16
C ALA A 181 -0.49 7.17 3.34
N ASN A 182 0.59 7.63 3.97
CA ASN A 182 1.67 8.40 3.33
C ASN A 182 2.34 7.67 2.17
N THR A 183 2.45 6.35 2.25
CA THR A 183 3.12 5.52 1.22
C THR A 183 2.18 4.98 0.15
N GLN A 184 0.86 5.12 0.28
CA GLN A 184 -0.08 4.43 -0.63
C GLN A 184 -1.27 5.29 -1.07
N ALA A 185 -1.83 6.14 -0.23
CA ALA A 185 -3.12 6.78 -0.49
C ALA A 185 -3.09 7.69 -1.73
N VAL A 186 -2.16 8.63 -1.80
CA VAL A 186 -2.03 9.56 -2.94
C VAL A 186 -1.59 8.83 -4.20
N THR A 187 -0.69 7.84 -4.07
CA THR A 187 -0.23 7.00 -5.18
C THR A 187 -1.40 6.25 -5.82
N HIS A 188 -2.21 5.55 -5.01
CA HIS A 188 -3.39 4.84 -5.52
C HIS A 188 -4.41 5.81 -6.11
N ALA A 189 -4.67 6.95 -5.47
CA ALA A 189 -5.59 7.95 -5.99
C ALA A 189 -5.16 8.46 -7.38
N ALA A 190 -3.88 8.75 -7.57
CA ALA A 190 -3.34 9.18 -8.86
C ALA A 190 -3.60 8.15 -9.97
N PHE A 191 -3.27 6.88 -9.73
CA PHE A 191 -3.41 5.83 -10.75
C PHE A 191 -4.84 5.40 -11.02
N LEU A 192 -5.67 5.34 -9.98
CA LEU A 192 -7.10 5.12 -10.15
C LEU A 192 -7.71 6.23 -11.00
N THR A 193 -7.35 7.48 -10.71
CA THR A 193 -7.76 8.65 -11.50
C THR A 193 -7.30 8.56 -12.95
N MET A 194 -6.02 8.23 -13.19
CA MET A 194 -5.48 8.08 -14.55
C MET A 194 -6.25 7.03 -15.35
N GLY A 195 -6.45 5.84 -14.79
CA GLY A 195 -7.17 4.78 -15.49
C GLY A 195 -8.65 5.12 -15.73
N THR A 196 -9.32 5.80 -14.79
CA THR A 196 -10.70 6.27 -15.00
C THR A 196 -10.76 7.28 -16.13
N ALA A 197 -9.81 8.23 -16.20
CA ALA A 197 -9.74 9.21 -17.27
C ALA A 197 -9.54 8.54 -18.65
N TRP A 198 -8.63 7.57 -18.77
CA TRP A 198 -8.42 6.82 -20.02
C TRP A 198 -9.68 6.05 -20.45
N ARG A 199 -10.39 5.43 -19.48
CA ARG A 199 -11.67 4.79 -19.74
C ARG A 199 -12.71 5.80 -20.23
N CYS A 200 -12.84 6.96 -19.59
CA CYS A 200 -13.81 7.97 -20.01
C CYS A 200 -13.51 8.52 -21.41
N MET A 201 -12.22 8.68 -21.74
CA MET A 201 -11.76 9.03 -23.08
C MET A 201 -11.94 7.90 -24.12
N GLN A 202 -12.25 6.67 -23.69
CA GLN A 202 -12.37 5.48 -24.55
C GLN A 202 -11.13 5.27 -25.42
N SER A 203 -9.94 5.60 -24.90
CA SER A 203 -8.69 5.52 -25.65
C SER A 203 -7.55 5.07 -24.75
N PHE A 204 -6.61 4.33 -25.35
CA PHE A 204 -5.32 4.05 -24.74
C PHE A 204 -4.33 5.08 -25.27
N PRO A 205 -3.82 6.00 -24.44
CA PRO A 205 -2.96 7.08 -24.94
C PRO A 205 -1.75 6.59 -25.75
N TRP A 206 -1.16 5.45 -25.34
CA TRP A 206 -0.03 4.80 -26.02
C TRP A 206 -0.35 4.24 -27.41
N GLU A 207 -1.61 4.00 -27.75
CA GLU A 207 -2.01 3.61 -29.11
C GLU A 207 -2.09 4.81 -30.06
N THR A 208 -2.23 6.01 -29.52
CA THR A 208 -2.31 7.26 -30.31
C THR A 208 -0.95 7.92 -30.55
N GLY A 209 0.13 7.21 -30.22
CA GLY A 209 1.51 7.70 -30.29
C GLY A 209 1.87 8.71 -29.19
N ARG A 210 0.98 8.96 -28.25
CA ARG A 210 1.27 9.71 -27.02
C ARG A 210 1.87 8.73 -26.01
N TYR A 211 2.77 9.16 -25.12
CA TYR A 211 3.21 8.34 -23.97
C TYR A 211 4.06 7.09 -24.31
N ILE A 212 4.86 7.13 -25.38
CA ILE A 212 5.68 6.01 -25.86
C ILE A 212 6.93 5.73 -24.99
N GLY A 213 7.35 6.65 -24.12
CA GLY A 213 8.59 6.49 -23.35
C GLY A 213 8.68 7.21 -22.01
N GLY A 214 9.76 6.94 -21.29
CA GLY A 214 10.13 7.62 -20.05
C GLY A 214 9.10 7.49 -18.91
N ILE A 215 8.74 8.64 -18.33
CA ILE A 215 7.79 8.75 -17.21
C ILE A 215 6.44 8.08 -17.51
N GLU A 216 5.99 8.10 -18.77
CA GLU A 216 4.63 7.70 -19.11
C GLU A 216 4.44 6.18 -19.11
N VAL A 217 5.43 5.43 -19.59
CA VAL A 217 5.44 3.96 -19.51
C VAL A 217 5.29 3.47 -18.08
N VAL A 218 5.98 4.14 -17.15
CA VAL A 218 5.87 3.83 -15.72
C VAL A 218 4.43 4.02 -15.25
N LYS A 219 3.81 5.13 -15.64
CA LYS A 219 2.42 5.41 -15.25
C LYS A 219 1.45 4.35 -15.77
N ILE A 220 1.62 3.94 -17.03
CA ILE A 220 0.79 2.92 -17.68
C ILE A 220 0.92 1.59 -16.93
N ASN A 221 2.15 1.13 -16.69
CA ASN A 221 2.40 -0.17 -16.07
C ASN A 221 1.86 -0.24 -14.63
N ILE A 222 2.04 0.83 -13.85
CA ILE A 222 1.49 0.89 -12.48
C ILE A 222 -0.05 0.93 -12.52
N ALA A 223 -0.66 1.74 -13.39
CA ALA A 223 -2.11 1.80 -13.50
C ALA A 223 -2.71 0.43 -13.86
N LEU A 224 -2.16 -0.25 -14.86
CA LEU A 224 -2.59 -1.59 -15.26
C LEU A 224 -2.40 -2.62 -14.14
N ARG A 225 -1.29 -2.54 -13.39
CA ARG A 225 -1.05 -3.40 -12.23
C ARG A 225 -2.11 -3.20 -11.14
N ILE A 226 -2.48 -1.95 -10.86
CA ILE A 226 -3.50 -1.64 -9.85
C ILE A 226 -4.86 -2.20 -10.29
N TYR A 227 -5.28 -1.94 -11.53
CA TYR A 227 -6.57 -2.43 -12.04
C TYR A 227 -6.63 -3.95 -12.25
N ALA A 228 -5.50 -4.64 -12.35
CA ALA A 228 -5.42 -6.11 -12.38
C ALA A 228 -5.54 -6.77 -11.00
N ALA A 229 -5.52 -5.98 -9.91
CA ALA A 229 -5.65 -6.47 -8.55
C ALA A 229 -7.09 -6.37 -8.02
N LYS A 230 -7.35 -6.94 -6.83
CA LYS A 230 -8.68 -6.98 -6.21
C LYS A 230 -9.05 -5.60 -5.65
N TRP A 231 -10.20 -5.05 -6.04
CA TRP A 231 -10.66 -3.71 -5.67
C TRP A 231 -10.71 -3.46 -4.14
N HIS A 232 -11.12 -4.48 -3.37
CA HIS A 232 -11.36 -4.36 -1.93
C HIS A 232 -10.07 -4.08 -1.14
N VAL A 233 -8.90 -4.43 -1.68
CA VAL A 233 -7.59 -4.09 -1.08
C VAL A 233 -7.38 -2.58 -1.08
N TYR A 234 -7.70 -1.91 -2.18
CA TYR A 234 -7.57 -0.46 -2.33
C TYR A 234 -8.68 0.29 -1.61
N ALA A 235 -9.92 -0.21 -1.69
CA ALA A 235 -11.08 0.37 -1.03
C ALA A 235 -10.91 0.37 0.50
N GLY A 236 -10.44 -0.76 1.07
CA GLY A 236 -10.21 -0.89 2.50
C GLY A 236 -9.28 0.20 3.03
N LEU A 237 -8.11 0.40 2.40
CA LEU A 237 -7.20 1.49 2.77
C LEU A 237 -7.85 2.86 2.60
N ALA A 238 -8.39 3.15 1.41
CA ALA A 238 -8.91 4.47 1.09
C ALA A 238 -10.09 4.90 2.00
N ILE A 239 -11.00 3.97 2.29
CA ILE A 239 -12.26 4.24 3.01
C ILE A 239 -12.13 4.05 4.53
N LEU A 240 -11.25 3.18 5.02
CA LEU A 240 -11.19 2.89 6.46
C LEU A 240 -10.07 3.68 7.17
N ASN A 241 -9.03 4.13 6.45
CA ASN A 241 -7.94 4.91 7.03
C ASN A 241 -8.29 6.41 7.04
N PRO A 242 -8.44 7.06 8.22
CA PRO A 242 -8.81 8.47 8.31
C PRO A 242 -7.78 9.41 7.68
N THR A 243 -6.50 9.07 7.77
CA THR A 243 -5.40 9.84 7.16
C THR A 243 -5.43 9.72 5.64
N ALA A 244 -5.71 8.52 5.11
CA ALA A 244 -5.89 8.33 3.67
C ALA A 244 -7.05 9.16 3.10
N LYS A 245 -8.19 9.25 3.80
CA LYS A 245 -9.32 10.12 3.38
C LYS A 245 -8.90 11.58 3.24
N LYS A 246 -8.17 12.11 4.22
CA LYS A 246 -7.65 13.49 4.18
C LYS A 246 -6.73 13.69 2.99
N GLN A 247 -5.83 12.75 2.74
CA GLN A 247 -4.89 12.78 1.62
C GLN A 247 -5.57 12.72 0.25
N ILE A 248 -6.55 11.83 0.08
CA ILE A 248 -7.28 11.68 -1.19
C ILE A 248 -8.10 12.94 -1.48
N LYS A 249 -8.73 13.52 -0.45
CA LYS A 249 -9.45 14.79 -0.58
C LYS A 249 -8.52 15.93 -0.97
N GLN A 250 -7.37 16.05 -0.30
CA GLN A 250 -6.38 17.07 -0.65
C GLN A 250 -5.81 16.85 -2.05
N TYR A 251 -5.56 15.60 -2.45
CA TYR A 251 -5.08 15.29 -3.80
C TYR A 251 -6.06 15.78 -4.88
N ALA A 252 -7.36 15.50 -4.74
CA ALA A 252 -8.38 16.00 -5.65
C ALA A 252 -8.48 17.54 -5.65
N GLN A 253 -8.23 18.18 -4.51
CA GLN A 253 -8.13 19.64 -4.40
C GLN A 253 -6.90 20.17 -5.15
N SER A 254 -5.72 19.56 -4.96
CA SER A 254 -4.49 19.90 -5.65
C SER A 254 -4.62 19.76 -7.17
N VAL A 255 -5.21 18.66 -7.67
CA VAL A 255 -5.56 18.49 -9.09
C VAL A 255 -6.47 19.64 -9.56
N SER A 256 -7.51 19.96 -8.78
CA SER A 256 -8.46 21.02 -9.12
C SER A 256 -7.83 22.41 -9.19
N GLU A 257 -6.95 22.74 -8.25
CA GLU A 257 -6.34 24.07 -8.16
C GLU A 257 -5.27 24.27 -9.21
N LEU A 258 -4.41 23.27 -9.44
CA LEU A 258 -3.41 23.31 -10.51
C LEU A 258 -4.07 23.39 -11.88
N PHE A 259 -5.08 22.56 -12.15
CA PHE A 259 -5.80 22.60 -13.43
C PHE A 259 -6.51 23.95 -13.66
N LYS A 260 -7.05 24.58 -12.60
CA LYS A 260 -7.61 25.94 -12.71
C LYS A 260 -6.57 26.96 -13.16
N LEU A 261 -5.37 26.93 -12.58
CA LEU A 261 -4.27 27.82 -12.98
C LEU A 261 -3.87 27.59 -14.45
N MET A 262 -3.83 26.32 -14.88
CA MET A 262 -3.55 25.94 -16.27
C MET A 262 -4.56 26.54 -17.26
N ILE A 263 -5.88 26.47 -16.98
CA ILE A 263 -6.93 26.93 -17.92
C ILE A 263 -7.13 28.44 -17.96
N ILE A 264 -6.74 29.16 -16.92
CA ILE A 264 -6.84 30.63 -16.87
C ILE A 264 -5.52 31.33 -17.25
N GLY A 265 -4.50 30.58 -17.68
CA GLY A 265 -3.26 31.16 -18.19
C GLY A 265 -2.33 31.73 -17.12
N LYS A 266 -2.48 31.35 -15.85
CA LYS A 266 -1.68 31.90 -14.73
C LYS A 266 -0.39 31.11 -14.52
N GLU A 267 0.52 31.21 -15.48
CA GLU A 267 1.78 30.45 -15.49
C GLU A 267 2.69 30.77 -14.30
N ASP A 268 2.82 32.06 -13.93
CA ASP A 268 3.68 32.46 -12.80
C ASP A 268 3.16 31.94 -11.45
N GLU A 269 1.84 31.98 -11.22
CA GLU A 269 1.24 31.42 -10.00
C GLU A 269 1.36 29.89 -9.96
N LEU A 270 1.23 29.23 -11.12
CA LEU A 270 1.46 27.78 -11.23
C LEU A 270 2.91 27.43 -10.91
N ARG A 271 3.86 28.18 -11.48
CA ARG A 271 5.30 28.03 -11.24
C ARG A 271 5.64 28.19 -9.77
N GLU A 272 5.25 29.30 -9.15
CA GLU A 272 5.52 29.57 -7.73
C GLU A 272 5.03 28.40 -6.84
N ARG A 273 3.80 27.95 -7.07
CA ARG A 273 3.19 26.86 -6.31
C ARG A 273 3.93 25.53 -6.49
N VAL A 274 4.26 25.17 -7.72
CA VAL A 274 4.95 23.91 -8.05
C VAL A 274 6.37 23.90 -7.48
N PHE A 275 7.10 25.02 -7.59
CA PHE A 275 8.45 25.15 -7.04
C PHE A 275 8.47 25.18 -5.50
N ALA A 276 7.48 25.82 -4.85
CA ALA A 276 7.35 25.73 -3.40
C ALA A 276 7.14 24.27 -2.94
N ALA A 277 6.33 23.50 -3.68
CA ALA A 277 6.12 22.09 -3.40
C ALA A 277 7.38 21.24 -3.66
N ARG A 278 8.11 21.53 -4.75
CA ARG A 278 9.43 20.93 -5.04
C ARG A 278 10.36 21.12 -3.85
N ASP A 279 10.48 22.35 -3.38
CA ASP A 279 11.47 22.71 -2.37
C ASP A 279 11.14 22.07 -1.01
N TYR A 280 9.86 21.98 -0.68
CA TYR A 280 9.44 21.28 0.52
C TYR A 280 9.77 19.77 0.47
N VAL A 281 9.49 19.11 -0.65
CA VAL A 281 9.57 17.65 -0.77
C VAL A 281 10.98 17.15 -1.07
N PHE A 282 11.76 17.88 -1.87
CA PHE A 282 13.01 17.37 -2.45
C PHE A 282 14.29 18.10 -2.03
N THR A 283 14.23 19.27 -1.39
CA THR A 283 15.44 20.09 -1.15
C THR A 283 15.89 20.26 0.30
N ARG A 284 15.28 19.64 1.33
CA ARG A 284 15.76 19.79 2.74
C ARG A 284 15.50 18.61 3.68
N ASP A 285 16.56 17.94 4.14
CA ASP A 285 16.64 17.47 5.54
C ASP A 285 17.14 18.61 6.47
N ALA A 286 17.10 18.41 7.79
CA ALA A 286 17.42 19.44 8.79
C ALA A 286 18.87 19.96 8.73
N ASP A 287 19.76 19.22 8.03
CA ASP A 287 21.20 19.50 7.91
C ASP A 287 21.59 20.01 6.50
N GLY A 288 20.61 20.26 5.62
CA GLY A 288 20.85 20.81 4.28
C GLY A 288 21.31 19.80 3.24
N ASN A 289 21.22 18.51 3.52
CA ASN A 289 21.49 17.45 2.56
C ASN A 289 20.22 17.04 1.79
N SER A 290 20.43 16.67 0.54
CA SER A 290 19.40 16.09 -0.31
C SER A 290 19.48 14.56 -0.20
N PRO A 291 18.36 13.84 0.03
CA PRO A 291 18.36 12.39 0.00
C PRO A 291 18.97 11.88 -1.30
N ALA A 292 19.77 10.80 -1.24
CA ALA A 292 20.31 10.19 -2.44
C ALA A 292 19.18 9.83 -3.42
N PRO A 293 19.30 10.13 -4.73
CA PRO A 293 18.26 9.85 -5.69
C PRO A 293 17.83 8.38 -5.69
N ILE A 294 16.51 8.13 -5.71
CA ILE A 294 15.91 6.80 -5.72
C ILE A 294 16.00 6.18 -7.12
N LEU A 295 15.80 6.99 -8.16
CA LEU A 295 15.89 6.59 -9.57
C LEU A 295 17.09 7.30 -10.21
N LEU A 296 18.04 6.50 -10.69
CA LEU A 296 19.42 6.95 -10.88
C LEU A 296 19.80 7.35 -12.31
N SER A 297 18.98 7.11 -13.34
CA SER A 297 19.31 7.60 -14.68
C SER A 297 18.18 7.49 -15.70
N ASP A 298 18.24 8.34 -16.73
CA ASP A 298 17.45 8.26 -17.98
C ASP A 298 17.47 6.83 -18.56
N LYS A 299 18.65 6.17 -18.51
CA LYS A 299 18.86 4.79 -18.98
C LYS A 299 17.99 3.74 -18.28
N ALA A 300 17.53 3.99 -17.06
CA ALA A 300 16.60 3.10 -16.36
C ALA A 300 15.17 3.26 -16.90
N LEU A 301 14.76 4.46 -17.27
CA LEU A 301 13.43 4.75 -17.80
C LEU A 301 13.32 4.39 -19.31
N ASP A 302 14.40 4.59 -20.07
CA ASP A 302 14.46 4.32 -21.52
C ASP A 302 14.36 2.81 -21.85
N LYS A 303 14.70 1.92 -20.90
CA LYS A 303 14.60 0.47 -21.09
C LYS A 303 13.17 -0.07 -21.21
N PHE A 304 12.18 0.74 -20.88
CA PHE A 304 10.79 0.30 -20.79
C PHE A 304 9.89 0.90 -21.87
N GLU A 305 10.43 1.64 -22.85
CA GLU A 305 9.66 2.20 -23.98
C GLU A 305 8.66 1.21 -24.59
N ILE A 306 7.43 1.68 -24.81
CA ILE A 306 6.31 0.86 -25.33
C ILE A 306 5.98 1.35 -26.74
N GLY A 307 6.25 0.50 -27.74
CA GLY A 307 5.99 0.79 -29.17
C GLY A 307 7.25 0.68 -30.02
N ALA A 308 7.10 0.57 -31.35
CA ALA A 308 8.23 0.57 -32.28
C ALA A 308 8.79 1.99 -32.45
N PRO A 309 10.12 2.23 -32.33
CA PRO A 309 10.72 3.56 -32.47
C PRO A 309 10.64 4.16 -33.89
N GLU A 310 10.27 3.37 -34.90
CA GLU A 310 10.52 3.66 -36.33
C GLU A 310 9.62 4.73 -36.97
N ALA A 311 9.00 5.65 -36.21
CA ALA A 311 8.33 6.82 -36.81
C ALA A 311 7.92 7.94 -35.82
N SER A 312 8.25 7.88 -34.53
CA SER A 312 7.68 8.86 -33.59
C SER A 312 8.54 10.12 -33.49
N PRO A 313 7.98 11.33 -33.70
CA PRO A 313 8.69 12.57 -33.38
C PRO A 313 9.08 12.59 -31.90
N ALA A 314 10.07 13.44 -31.54
CA ALA A 314 10.53 13.61 -30.16
C ALA A 314 9.33 13.70 -29.19
N PRO A 315 9.40 13.06 -28.00
CA PRO A 315 8.29 13.03 -27.06
C PRO A 315 7.75 14.44 -26.80
N ARG A 316 6.47 14.68 -27.10
CA ARG A 316 5.85 15.98 -26.82
C ARG A 316 5.82 16.25 -25.32
N ALA A 317 5.97 17.52 -24.97
CA ALA A 317 5.84 18.01 -23.61
C ALA A 317 4.51 17.54 -22.99
N ASN A 318 4.54 17.09 -21.74
CA ASN A 318 3.36 16.68 -20.99
C ASN A 318 3.24 17.57 -19.75
N SER A 319 2.03 18.01 -19.43
CA SER A 319 1.73 18.80 -18.22
C SER A 319 2.12 18.06 -16.94
N HIS A 320 2.12 16.73 -16.99
CA HIS A 320 2.34 15.83 -15.87
C HIS A 320 1.48 16.18 -14.65
N LEU A 321 0.24 16.65 -14.88
CA LEU A 321 -0.69 17.10 -13.83
C LEU A 321 -0.81 16.09 -12.68
N SER A 322 -0.78 14.78 -12.98
CA SER A 322 -0.83 13.72 -11.97
C SER A 322 0.35 13.72 -10.99
N LEU A 323 1.56 14.05 -11.47
CA LEU A 323 2.77 14.19 -10.65
C LEU A 323 2.80 15.54 -9.93
N LEU A 324 2.47 16.63 -10.64
CA LEU A 324 2.42 17.97 -10.05
C LEU A 324 1.45 18.01 -8.87
N ALA A 325 0.25 17.46 -9.03
CA ALA A 325 -0.77 17.41 -7.99
C ALA A 325 -0.37 16.52 -6.80
N MET A 326 0.44 15.48 -7.02
CA MET A 326 0.92 14.64 -5.93
C MET A 326 1.90 15.40 -5.04
N VAL A 327 2.90 16.04 -5.65
CA VAL A 327 3.92 16.79 -4.90
C VAL A 327 3.30 18.01 -4.21
N ASP A 328 2.37 18.69 -4.87
CA ASP A 328 1.55 19.74 -4.27
C ASP A 328 0.73 19.24 -3.07
N CYS A 329 0.07 18.08 -3.20
CA CYS A 329 -0.69 17.47 -2.10
C CYS A 329 0.19 17.17 -0.89
N TRP A 330 1.40 16.60 -1.10
CA TRP A 330 2.35 16.37 -0.02
C TRP A 330 2.78 17.67 0.65
N HIS A 331 3.08 18.71 -0.13
CA HIS A 331 3.42 20.01 0.42
C HIS A 331 2.27 20.65 1.22
N ALA A 332 1.04 20.58 0.71
CA ALA A 332 -0.14 21.11 1.39
C ALA A 332 -0.40 20.42 2.74
N LEU A 333 -0.15 19.10 2.81
CA LEU A 333 -0.32 18.32 4.05
C LEU A 333 0.93 18.23 4.91
N LYS A 334 2.03 18.88 4.50
CA LYS A 334 3.33 18.82 5.17
C LYS A 334 3.87 17.38 5.30
N ILE A 335 3.55 16.52 4.34
CA ILE A 335 4.04 15.13 4.29
C ILE A 335 5.42 15.10 3.65
N ARG A 336 6.38 14.45 4.33
CA ARG A 336 7.69 14.11 3.77
C ARG A 336 7.68 12.64 3.33
N PRO A 337 7.54 12.36 2.03
CA PRO A 337 7.36 10.99 1.55
C PRO A 337 8.61 10.12 1.75
N PHE A 338 9.79 10.74 1.86
CA PHE A 338 11.06 10.03 2.05
C PHE A 338 11.25 9.44 3.44
N ASP A 339 10.70 10.06 4.48
CA ASP A 339 10.87 9.64 5.88
C ASP A 339 10.27 8.24 6.12
N HIS A 340 9.23 7.89 5.36
CA HIS A 340 8.52 6.62 5.47
C HIS A 340 9.05 5.52 4.52
N LEU A 341 10.06 5.81 3.69
CA LEU A 341 10.63 4.85 2.73
C LEU A 341 11.26 3.63 3.39
N ALA A 342 11.94 3.84 4.52
CA ALA A 342 12.64 2.78 5.25
C ALA A 342 11.67 1.83 5.99
N ILE A 343 10.46 2.30 6.29
CA ILE A 343 9.52 1.62 7.18
C ILE A 343 8.57 0.73 6.39
N GLY A 344 7.94 1.25 5.33
CA GLY A 344 6.84 0.56 4.67
C GLY A 344 6.64 0.84 3.19
N ALA A 345 7.65 1.39 2.50
CA ALA A 345 7.49 1.72 1.09
C ALA A 345 7.37 0.47 0.21
N THR A 346 6.19 0.34 -0.40
CA THR A 346 5.91 -0.66 -1.43
C THR A 346 6.78 -0.42 -2.66
N PRO A 347 7.08 -1.44 -3.49
CA PRO A 347 7.78 -1.25 -4.75
C PRO A 347 7.11 -0.21 -5.66
N VAL A 348 5.76 -0.17 -5.66
CA VAL A 348 4.98 0.82 -6.43
C VAL A 348 5.26 2.24 -5.94
N PHE A 349 5.23 2.45 -4.62
CA PHE A 349 5.53 3.77 -4.04
C PHE A 349 6.95 4.22 -4.36
N ARG A 350 7.94 3.33 -4.18
CA ARG A 350 9.36 3.63 -4.49
C ARG A 350 9.55 4.05 -5.94
N PHE A 351 8.90 3.36 -6.86
CA PHE A 351 9.01 3.71 -8.27
C PHE A 351 8.33 5.04 -8.58
N TRP A 352 7.16 5.27 -7.99
CA TRP A 352 6.41 6.50 -8.21
C TRP A 352 7.08 7.75 -7.65
N ILE A 353 7.62 7.68 -6.43
CA ILE A 353 8.39 8.78 -5.84
C ILE A 353 9.67 9.06 -6.63
N GLY A 354 10.36 8.02 -7.13
CA GLY A 354 11.55 8.23 -7.96
C GLY A 354 11.23 8.83 -9.32
N VAL A 355 10.06 8.54 -9.91
CA VAL A 355 9.57 9.25 -11.12
C VAL A 355 9.26 10.71 -10.82
N ALA A 356 8.64 11.01 -9.67
CA ALA A 356 8.43 12.39 -9.24
C ALA A 356 9.76 13.11 -9.03
N GLU A 357 10.70 12.50 -8.33
CA GLU A 357 12.05 13.02 -8.14
C GLU A 357 12.76 13.29 -9.47
N TYR A 358 12.64 12.38 -10.44
CA TYR A 358 13.20 12.55 -11.78
C TYR A 358 12.69 13.81 -12.50
N LEU A 359 11.38 14.09 -12.42
CA LEU A 359 10.80 15.31 -12.97
C LEU A 359 11.23 16.55 -12.17
N PHE A 360 11.13 16.50 -10.85
CA PHE A 360 11.27 17.66 -9.97
C PHE A 360 12.71 18.08 -9.67
N ARG A 361 13.70 17.20 -9.87
CA ARG A 361 15.12 17.53 -9.69
C ARG A 361 15.77 18.21 -10.89
N SER A 362 15.11 18.24 -12.05
CA SER A 362 15.57 19.01 -13.20
C SER A 362 14.69 20.24 -13.36
N GLU A 363 15.30 21.41 -13.14
CA GLU A 363 14.61 22.69 -13.33
C GLU A 363 14.10 22.84 -14.77
N GLU A 364 14.91 22.43 -15.76
CA GLU A 364 14.53 22.43 -17.17
C GLU A 364 13.28 21.57 -17.45
N ARG A 365 13.25 20.32 -16.98
CA ARG A 365 12.08 19.43 -17.17
C ARG A 365 10.85 19.98 -16.48
N LEU A 366 11.01 20.53 -15.27
CA LEU A 366 9.90 21.08 -14.50
C LEU A 366 9.32 22.34 -15.16
N GLU A 367 10.16 23.25 -15.61
CA GLU A 367 9.74 24.43 -16.37
C GLU A 367 9.03 24.05 -17.66
N HIS A 368 9.54 23.06 -18.40
CA HIS A 368 8.90 22.59 -19.62
C HIS A 368 7.51 21.98 -19.35
N ALA A 369 7.35 21.26 -18.24
CA ALA A 369 6.06 20.73 -17.81
C ALA A 369 5.07 21.85 -17.44
N ILE A 370 5.52 22.87 -16.69
CA ILE A 370 4.70 24.05 -16.32
C ILE A 370 4.27 24.83 -17.57
N HIS A 371 5.22 25.10 -18.47
CA HIS A 371 4.95 25.82 -19.71
C HIS A 371 3.97 25.05 -20.60
N SER A 372 4.16 23.75 -20.76
CA SER A 372 3.24 22.86 -21.50
C SER A 372 1.85 22.83 -20.85
N ALA A 373 1.78 22.76 -19.52
CA ALA A 373 0.52 22.73 -18.78
C ALA A 373 -0.36 23.96 -19.07
N VAL A 374 0.24 25.12 -19.32
CA VAL A 374 -0.48 26.37 -19.62
C VAL A 374 -0.71 26.56 -21.12
N ASN A 375 0.32 26.34 -21.95
CA ASN A 375 0.34 26.77 -23.35
C ASN A 375 0.04 25.65 -24.35
N ASP A 376 0.24 24.38 -23.99
CA ASP A 376 -0.12 23.24 -24.83
C ASP A 376 -1.56 22.78 -24.51
N ILE A 377 -2.42 22.79 -25.53
CA ILE A 377 -3.81 22.36 -25.42
C ILE A 377 -4.00 20.87 -25.75
N THR A 378 -2.96 20.18 -26.25
CA THR A 378 -3.03 18.78 -26.73
C THR A 378 -3.55 17.82 -25.66
N HIS A 379 -3.17 18.05 -24.40
CA HIS A 379 -3.53 17.22 -23.25
C HIS A 379 -4.72 17.78 -22.45
N ARG A 380 -5.29 18.94 -22.85
CA ARG A 380 -6.26 19.65 -22.01
C ARG A 380 -7.55 18.87 -21.79
N SER A 381 -7.98 18.13 -22.81
CA SER A 381 -9.13 17.22 -22.71
C SER A 381 -8.83 16.07 -21.74
N ASP A 382 -7.63 15.49 -21.81
CA ASP A 382 -7.21 14.40 -20.93
C ASP A 382 -7.13 14.88 -19.48
N ASP A 383 -6.57 16.08 -19.26
CA ASP A 383 -6.46 16.71 -17.94
C ASP A 383 -7.84 17.08 -17.36
N ALA A 384 -8.84 17.40 -18.20
CA ALA A 384 -10.21 17.64 -17.77
C ALA A 384 -10.88 16.34 -17.28
N GLU A 385 -10.75 15.24 -18.00
CA GLU A 385 -11.22 13.92 -17.54
C GLU A 385 -10.49 13.48 -16.28
N PHE A 386 -9.19 13.76 -16.19
CA PHE A 386 -8.39 13.50 -14.99
C PHE A 386 -8.93 14.26 -13.77
N LEU A 387 -9.24 15.55 -13.92
CA LEU A 387 -9.87 16.35 -12.87
C LEU A 387 -11.21 15.76 -12.40
N VAL A 388 -12.10 15.42 -13.35
CA VAL A 388 -13.43 14.87 -13.05
C VAL A 388 -13.30 13.53 -12.33
N ALA A 389 -12.41 12.66 -12.81
CA ALA A 389 -12.10 11.39 -12.17
C ALA A 389 -11.57 11.56 -10.74
N ALA A 390 -10.68 12.52 -10.50
CA ALA A 390 -10.06 12.75 -9.19
C ALA A 390 -11.09 13.14 -8.14
N ARG A 391 -11.99 14.07 -8.50
CA ARG A 391 -13.11 14.47 -7.65
C ARG A 391 -14.04 13.32 -7.36
N GLY A 392 -14.40 12.56 -8.38
CA GLY A 392 -15.30 11.42 -8.20
C GLY A 392 -14.72 10.34 -7.28
N TRP A 393 -13.41 10.04 -7.36
CA TRP A 393 -12.76 9.12 -6.43
C TRP A 393 -12.73 9.69 -5.01
N SER A 394 -12.43 10.99 -4.86
CA SER A 394 -12.47 11.66 -3.55
C SER A 394 -13.86 11.64 -2.92
N GLU A 395 -14.92 11.89 -3.68
CA GLU A 395 -16.31 11.83 -3.20
C GLU A 395 -16.70 10.41 -2.79
N CYS A 396 -16.38 9.42 -3.62
CA CYS A 396 -16.63 8.01 -3.33
C CYS A 396 -16.00 7.57 -2.01
N VAL A 397 -14.73 7.97 -1.79
CA VAL A 397 -14.00 7.69 -0.55
C VAL A 397 -14.54 8.49 0.63
N GLY A 398 -14.90 9.76 0.41
CA GLY A 398 -15.46 10.64 1.44
C GLY A 398 -16.77 10.12 2.01
N TYR A 399 -17.66 9.59 1.17
CA TYR A 399 -18.92 8.97 1.59
C TYR A 399 -18.75 7.57 2.18
N GLY A 400 -17.58 6.95 1.98
CA GLY A 400 -17.29 5.61 2.47
C GLY A 400 -18.13 4.50 1.86
N ASN A 401 -18.58 4.68 0.62
CA ASN A 401 -19.42 3.71 -0.07
C ASN A 401 -18.57 2.67 -0.81
N PHE A 402 -18.43 1.47 -0.23
CA PHE A 402 -17.69 0.35 -0.81
C PHE A 402 -18.26 -0.11 -2.15
N GLU A 403 -19.59 -0.12 -2.30
CA GLU A 403 -20.24 -0.57 -3.53
C GLU A 403 -19.98 0.41 -4.69
N ALA A 404 -20.10 1.71 -4.42
CA ALA A 404 -19.73 2.73 -5.41
C ALA A 404 -18.26 2.63 -5.81
N TYR A 405 -17.37 2.33 -4.86
CA TYR A 405 -15.95 2.13 -5.13
C TYR A 405 -15.74 0.91 -6.03
N ARG A 406 -16.39 -0.22 -5.71
CA ARG A 406 -16.34 -1.47 -6.47
C ARG A 406 -16.78 -1.23 -7.93
N LEU A 407 -17.95 -0.63 -8.14
CA LEU A 407 -18.48 -0.37 -9.48
C LEU A 407 -17.53 0.50 -10.30
N ARG A 408 -17.03 1.62 -9.74
CA ARG A 408 -16.06 2.49 -10.43
C ARG A 408 -14.78 1.74 -10.81
N PHE A 409 -14.27 0.92 -9.89
CA PHE A 409 -13.04 0.15 -10.10
C PHE A 409 -13.23 -0.89 -11.20
N GLU A 410 -14.26 -1.74 -11.07
CA GLU A 410 -14.52 -2.86 -11.98
C GLU A 410 -14.88 -2.41 -13.39
N GLU A 411 -15.64 -1.32 -13.55
CA GLU A 411 -15.92 -0.74 -14.86
C GLU A 411 -14.64 -0.32 -15.59
N THR A 412 -13.71 0.32 -14.88
CA THR A 412 -12.41 0.70 -15.45
C THR A 412 -11.50 -0.51 -15.63
N ALA A 413 -11.52 -1.48 -14.72
CA ALA A 413 -10.76 -2.72 -14.87
C ALA A 413 -11.19 -3.51 -16.13
N LYS A 414 -12.50 -3.57 -16.41
CA LYS A 414 -13.04 -4.21 -17.60
C LYS A 414 -12.55 -3.57 -18.90
N PHE A 415 -12.36 -2.25 -18.91
CA PHE A 415 -11.74 -1.55 -20.04
C PHE A 415 -10.28 -1.99 -20.27
N PHE A 416 -9.52 -2.26 -19.21
CA PHE A 416 -8.12 -2.71 -19.30
C PHE A 416 -7.93 -4.22 -19.44
N GLU A 417 -8.99 -5.02 -19.29
CA GLU A 417 -8.91 -6.49 -19.29
C GLU A 417 -8.10 -7.08 -20.46
N PRO A 418 -8.26 -6.60 -21.72
CA PRO A 418 -7.48 -7.11 -22.85
C PRO A 418 -5.96 -6.83 -22.78
N ARG A 419 -5.50 -6.01 -21.83
CA ARG A 419 -4.10 -5.56 -21.68
C ARG A 419 -3.41 -6.18 -20.46
N PHE A 420 -4.14 -6.84 -19.56
CA PHE A 420 -3.57 -7.36 -18.32
C PHE A 420 -2.55 -8.47 -18.51
N GLU A 421 -2.66 -9.30 -19.54
CA GLU A 421 -1.66 -10.36 -19.77
C GLU A 421 -0.29 -9.78 -20.19
N GLU A 422 -0.29 -8.88 -21.17
CA GLU A 422 0.91 -8.19 -21.64
C GLU A 422 1.55 -7.37 -20.53
N SER A 423 0.75 -6.57 -19.82
CA SER A 423 1.23 -5.73 -18.74
C SER A 423 1.81 -6.53 -17.57
N ARG A 424 1.31 -7.74 -17.29
CA ARG A 424 1.90 -8.61 -16.26
C ARG A 424 3.34 -9.00 -16.60
N LYS A 425 3.63 -9.30 -17.87
CA LYS A 425 4.99 -9.64 -18.34
C LYS A 425 5.93 -8.44 -18.22
N GLN A 426 5.49 -7.26 -18.66
CA GLN A 426 6.26 -6.01 -18.58
C GLN A 426 6.52 -5.57 -17.13
N ASN A 427 5.48 -5.60 -16.28
CA ASN A 427 5.60 -5.29 -14.86
C ASN A 427 6.61 -6.20 -14.14
N ALA A 428 6.62 -7.50 -14.43
CA ALA A 428 7.56 -8.42 -13.80
C ALA A 428 9.02 -8.04 -14.10
N ALA A 429 9.33 -7.67 -15.35
CA ALA A 429 10.64 -7.20 -15.75
C ALA A 429 11.02 -5.87 -15.07
N MET A 430 10.09 -4.91 -15.03
CA MET A 430 10.29 -3.58 -14.47
C MET A 430 10.57 -3.62 -12.95
N PHE A 431 9.79 -4.39 -12.19
CA PHE A 431 10.00 -4.50 -10.74
C PHE A 431 11.22 -5.35 -10.37
N LYS A 432 11.60 -6.33 -11.21
CA LYS A 432 12.83 -7.09 -11.02
C LYS A 432 14.05 -6.18 -11.16
N PHE A 433 14.08 -5.32 -12.17
CA PHE A 433 15.16 -4.35 -12.37
C PHE A 433 15.37 -3.44 -11.15
N LEU A 434 14.30 -2.94 -10.53
CA LEU A 434 14.39 -2.10 -9.33
C LEU A 434 14.83 -2.85 -8.07
N ALA A 435 14.50 -4.13 -7.97
CA ALA A 435 14.97 -4.97 -6.87
C ALA A 435 16.48 -5.25 -6.98
N GLU A 436 17.01 -5.23 -8.21
CA GLU A 436 18.42 -5.46 -8.53
C GLU A 436 19.26 -4.17 -8.53
N GLU A 437 18.66 -2.99 -8.73
CA GLU A 437 19.34 -1.70 -8.53
C GLU A 437 19.42 -1.36 -7.04
N PRO A 438 20.62 -1.37 -6.43
CA PRO A 438 20.75 -1.08 -5.00
C PRO A 438 20.50 0.41 -4.76
N VAL A 439 19.49 0.71 -3.94
CA VAL A 439 19.46 1.95 -3.18
C VAL A 439 20.70 1.93 -2.29
N ARG A 440 21.76 2.64 -2.68
CA ARG A 440 22.88 2.90 -1.77
C ARG A 440 22.33 3.78 -0.65
N ALA A 441 22.02 3.15 0.49
CA ALA A 441 21.86 3.87 1.74
C ALA A 441 23.09 4.77 1.92
N ALA A 442 22.86 6.02 2.30
CA ALA A 442 23.94 6.96 2.59
C ALA A 442 24.93 6.31 3.56
N GLN A 443 26.13 5.98 3.07
CA GLN A 443 27.23 5.50 3.90
C GLN A 443 27.79 6.68 4.68
N GLY A 444 27.11 7.06 5.76
CA GLY A 444 27.72 7.85 6.83
C GLY A 444 28.64 6.94 7.62
N LYS A 445 29.93 6.86 7.24
CA LYS A 445 30.97 6.36 8.13
C LYS A 445 31.04 7.31 9.34
N VAL A 446 30.55 6.86 10.49
CA VAL A 446 31.07 7.36 11.77
C VAL A 446 32.19 6.40 12.14
N GLU A 447 33.43 6.78 11.83
CA GLU A 447 34.58 6.19 12.49
C GLU A 447 34.51 6.58 13.97
N PRO A 448 34.68 5.66 14.92
CA PRO A 448 34.81 6.03 16.31
C PRO A 448 36.12 6.80 16.46
N SER A 449 36.03 8.08 16.82
CA SER A 449 37.18 8.83 17.29
C SER A 449 37.66 8.19 18.60
N SER A 450 38.88 7.64 18.53
CA SER A 450 39.84 7.28 19.59
C SER A 450 39.35 7.15 21.03
#